data_AF-A0A955RX34-F1
#
_entry.id   AF-A0A955RX34-F1
#
_cell.length_a   1.000
_cell.length_b   1.000
_cell.length_c   1.000
_cell.angle_alpha   90.00
_cell.angle_beta   90.00
_cell.angle_gamma   90.00
#
_symmetry.space_group_name_H-M   'P 1'
#
loop_
_entity.id
_entity.type
_entity.pdbx_description
1 polymer ?
#
loop_
_entity_poly.entity_id
_entity_poly.type
_entity_poly.pdbx_seq_one_letter_code
_entity_poly.pdbx_strand_id
1 'polypeptide(L)'
;MNPAPLKTERLPEAPSLKKLIGPSFIILGLGLGSGEVILWPYLTSNYGMGIIWGALLGLTFQFIMNMEIERYALVHGESVFVGFARKVRWLPFWF
;
A
#
# COMPACT_ATOMS: atom_id res chain seq x y z
N MET A 1 3.48 -18.29 -20.05
CA MET A 1 2.16 -18.87 -19.72
C MET A 1 1.20 -17.73 -19.51
N ASN A 2 0.10 -17.67 -20.25
CA ASN A 2 -0.90 -16.58 -20.16
C ASN A 2 -2.01 -17.07 -19.21
N PRO A 3 -2.05 -16.62 -17.94
CA PRO A 3 -3.06 -17.10 -17.00
C PRO A 3 -4.44 -16.64 -17.47
N ALA A 4 -5.39 -17.57 -17.55
CA ALA A 4 -6.78 -17.26 -17.88
C ALA A 4 -7.35 -16.24 -16.87
N PRO A 5 -8.20 -15.29 -17.32
CA PRO A 5 -8.77 -14.28 -16.44
C PRO A 5 -9.58 -14.94 -15.32
N LEU A 6 -9.35 -14.51 -14.08
CA LEU A 6 -10.05 -15.04 -12.90
C LEU A 6 -11.55 -14.72 -12.98
N LYS A 7 -12.35 -15.66 -12.49
CA LYS A 7 -13.81 -15.57 -12.49
C LYS A 7 -14.26 -14.38 -11.64
N THR A 8 -14.91 -13.41 -12.28
CA THR A 8 -15.50 -12.25 -11.59
C THR A 8 -16.73 -12.68 -10.79
N GLU A 9 -16.57 -12.83 -9.49
CA GLU A 9 -17.65 -13.11 -8.52
C GLU A 9 -18.07 -11.80 -7.82
N ARG A 10 -19.27 -11.75 -7.24
CA ARG A 10 -19.68 -10.58 -6.46
C ARG A 10 -18.82 -10.49 -5.20
N LEU A 11 -18.22 -9.32 -4.98
CA LEU A 11 -17.45 -9.05 -3.76
C LEU A 11 -18.35 -9.22 -2.52
N PRO A 12 -17.85 -9.83 -1.44
CA PRO A 12 -18.58 -9.93 -0.18
C PRO A 12 -18.88 -8.53 0.38
N GLU A 13 -19.93 -8.41 1.18
CA GLU A 13 -20.26 -7.14 1.85
C GLU A 13 -19.09 -6.67 2.73
N ALA A 14 -18.80 -5.37 2.67
CA ALA A 14 -17.72 -4.78 3.43
C ALA A 14 -17.97 -4.98 4.94
N PRO A 15 -17.01 -5.56 5.68
CA PRO A 15 -17.14 -5.70 7.13
C PRO A 15 -17.27 -4.33 7.79
N SER A 16 -18.00 -4.27 8.91
CA SER A 16 -18.22 -3.02 9.62
C SER A 16 -16.90 -2.41 10.10
N LEU A 17 -16.78 -1.07 10.03
CA LEU A 17 -15.59 -0.32 10.43
C LEU A 17 -15.04 -0.73 11.79
N LYS A 18 -15.91 -1.00 12.77
CA LYS A 18 -15.53 -1.45 14.12
C LYS A 18 -14.73 -2.76 14.12
N LYS A 19 -15.04 -3.70 13.21
CA LYS A 19 -14.33 -4.97 13.06
C LYS A 19 -12.99 -4.83 12.32
N LEU A 20 -12.83 -3.74 11.57
CA LEU A 20 -11.61 -3.45 10.81
C LEU A 20 -10.53 -2.76 11.64
N ILE A 21 -10.91 -1.94 12.64
CA ILE A 21 -9.96 -1.14 13.44
C ILE A 21 -8.85 -1.99 14.08
N GLY A 22 -9.20 -3.14 14.68
CA GLY A 22 -8.24 -4.02 15.35
C GLY A 22 -7.18 -4.58 14.40
N PRO A 23 -7.58 -5.32 13.34
CA PRO A 23 -6.67 -5.80 12.31
C PRO A 23 -5.86 -4.67 11.65
N SER A 24 -6.50 -3.53 11.35
CA SER A 24 -5.81 -2.38 10.76
C SER A 24 -4.71 -1.83 11.66
N PHE A 25 -4.92 -1.75 12.98
CA PHE A 25 -3.88 -1.30 13.92
C PHE A 25 -2.66 -2.23 13.94
N ILE A 26 -2.89 -3.54 13.86
CA ILE A 26 -1.80 -4.53 13.79
C ILE A 26 -1.01 -4.35 12.50
N ILE A 27 -1.69 -4.22 11.36
CA ILE A 27 -1.04 -4.02 10.05
C ILE A 27 -0.29 -2.68 10.02
N LEU A 28 -0.88 -1.61 10.56
CA LEU A 28 -0.20 -0.31 10.67
C LEU A 28 1.06 -0.39 11.53
N GLY A 29 1.00 -1.09 12.66
CA GLY A 29 2.16 -1.30 13.53
C GLY A 29 3.25 -2.16 12.89
N LEU A 30 2.88 -3.14 12.06
CA LEU A 30 3.82 -3.93 11.26
C LEU A 30 4.41 -3.14 10.08
N GLY A 31 3.62 -2.21 9.51
CA GLY A 31 4.03 -1.37 8.38
C GLY A 31 4.95 -0.23 8.77
N LEU A 32 4.81 0.32 9.99
CA LEU A 32 5.72 1.32 10.56
C LEU A 32 7.08 0.68 10.90
N GLY A 33 8.04 0.80 9.99
CA GLY A 33 9.38 0.28 10.17
C GLY A 33 10.19 1.07 11.20
N SER A 34 11.14 0.39 11.87
CA SER A 34 12.08 1.05 12.80
C SER A 34 12.88 2.19 12.12
N GLY A 35 13.09 2.09 10.80
CA GLY A 35 13.73 3.12 10.00
C GLY A 35 12.99 4.45 10.01
N GLU A 36 11.66 4.46 9.90
CA GLU A 36 10.89 5.72 9.96
C GLU A 36 10.92 6.34 11.35
N VAL A 37 10.80 5.52 12.40
CA VAL A 37 10.81 5.98 13.79
C VAL A 37 12.12 6.68 14.17
N ILE A 38 13.24 6.29 13.56
CA ILE A 38 14.56 6.92 13.77
C ILE A 38 14.80 8.07 12.79
N LEU A 39 14.37 7.91 11.53
CA LEU A 39 14.57 8.90 10.47
C LEU A 39 13.80 10.19 10.73
N TRP A 40 12.56 10.13 11.23
CA TRP A 40 11.75 11.32 11.50
C TRP A 40 12.35 12.25 12.57
N PRO A 41 12.78 11.76 13.75
CA PRO A 41 13.52 12.56 14.72
C PRO A 41 14.83 13.11 14.16
N TYR A 42 15.57 12.31 13.40
CA TYR A 42 16.81 12.74 12.77
C TYR A 42 16.58 13.91 11.80
N LEU A 43 15.59 13.78 10.91
CA LEU A 43 15.23 14.84 9.96
C LEU A 43 14.72 16.09 10.66
N THR A 44 13.87 15.92 11.69
CA THR A 44 13.34 17.06 12.47
C THR A 44 14.45 17.77 13.26
N SER A 45 15.45 17.05 13.77
CA SER A 45 16.60 17.62 14.47
C SER A 45 17.51 18.43 13.53
N ASN A 46 17.75 17.94 12.31
CA ASN A 46 18.64 18.60 11.36
C ASN A 46 17.99 19.75 10.56
N TYR A 47 16.70 19.63 10.23
CA TYR A 47 16.01 20.55 9.33
C TYR A 47 14.84 21.29 10.00
N GLY A 48 14.56 21.02 11.28
CA GLY A 48 13.47 21.62 12.04
C GLY A 48 12.08 21.10 11.65
N MET A 49 11.04 21.74 12.20
CA MET A 49 9.64 21.35 12.00
C MET A 49 9.11 21.57 10.57
N GLY A 50 9.88 22.22 9.68
CA GLY A 50 9.48 22.46 8.29
C GLY A 50 9.30 21.19 7.46
N ILE A 51 9.92 20.07 7.85
CA ILE A 51 9.84 18.79 7.15
C ILE A 51 8.52 18.05 7.36
N ILE A 52 7.70 18.45 8.34
CA ILE A 52 6.43 17.78 8.65
C ILE A 52 5.47 17.75 7.45
N TRP A 53 5.53 18.73 6.55
CA TRP A 53 4.73 18.71 5.32
C TRP A 53 5.14 17.56 4.38
N GLY A 54 6.42 17.16 4.40
CA GLY A 54 6.89 15.97 3.69
C GLY A 54 6.20 14.70 4.17
N ALA A 55 5.88 14.59 5.47
CA ALA A 55 5.11 13.48 6.00
C ALA A 55 3.69 13.45 5.41
N LEU A 56 3.04 14.61 5.34
CA LEU A 56 1.70 14.73 4.76
C LEU A 56 1.68 14.32 3.28
N LEU A 57 2.67 14.77 2.50
CA LEU A 57 2.81 14.36 1.10
C LEU A 57 3.07 12.86 0.98
N GLY A 58 4.03 12.33 1.74
CA GLY A 58 4.35 10.89 1.75
C GLY A 58 3.15 10.02 2.08
N LEU A 59 2.40 10.38 3.13
CA LEU A 59 1.20 9.67 3.55
C LEU A 59 0.09 9.74 2.49
N THR A 60 -0.05 10.89 1.82
CA THR A 60 -1.01 11.07 0.72
C THR A 60 -0.67 10.17 -0.47
N PHE A 61 0.61 10.13 -0.88
CA PHE A 61 1.07 9.24 -1.94
C PHE A 61 0.89 7.77 -1.57
N GLN A 62 1.27 7.39 -0.35
CA GLN A 62 1.08 6.03 0.16
C GLN A 62 -0.40 5.63 0.17
N PHE A 63 -1.29 6.54 0.55
CA PHE A 63 -2.74 6.31 0.52
C PHE A 63 -3.27 6.09 -0.90
N ILE A 64 -2.92 6.97 -1.85
CA ILE A 64 -3.36 6.85 -3.24
C ILE A 64 -2.83 5.55 -3.86
N MET A 65 -1.55 5.23 -3.62
CA MET A 65 -0.95 4.00 -4.13
C MET A 65 -1.65 2.75 -3.58
N ASN A 66 -1.83 2.66 -2.26
CA ASN A 66 -2.51 1.51 -1.65
C ASN A 66 -3.96 1.38 -2.14
N MET A 67 -4.69 2.49 -2.26
CA MET A 67 -6.07 2.48 -2.75
C MET A 67 -6.18 2.02 -4.20
N GLU A 68 -5.24 2.42 -5.06
CA GLU A 68 -5.25 1.99 -6.46
C GLU A 68 -4.82 0.53 -6.60
N ILE A 69 -3.90 0.07 -5.76
CA ILE A 69 -3.49 -1.33 -5.69
C ILE A 69 -4.67 -2.21 -5.27
N GLU A 70 -5.40 -1.81 -4.23
CA GLU A 70 -6.60 -2.49 -3.78
C GLU A 70 -7.69 -2.50 -4.86
N ARG A 71 -7.93 -1.36 -5.52
CA ARG A 71 -8.90 -1.27 -6.63
C ARG A 71 -8.54 -2.22 -7.77
N TYR A 72 -7.28 -2.26 -8.18
CA TYR A 72 -6.82 -3.18 -9.22
C TYR A 72 -7.06 -4.64 -8.82
N ALA A 73 -6.68 -5.00 -7.58
CA ALA A 73 -6.87 -6.34 -7.06
C ALA A 73 -8.35 -6.75 -6.97
N LEU A 74 -9.23 -5.83 -6.60
CA LEU A 74 -10.68 -6.05 -6.54
C LEU A 74 -11.31 -6.21 -7.93
N VAL A 75 -10.85 -5.45 -8.93
CA VAL A 75 -11.42 -5.49 -10.29
C VAL A 75 -10.95 -6.72 -11.08
N HIS A 76 -9.67 -7.06 -10.97
CA HIS A 76 -9.08 -8.15 -11.78
C HIS A 76 -9.03 -9.49 -11.04
N GLY A 77 -9.23 -9.49 -9.71
CA GLY A 77 -9.07 -10.68 -8.86
C GLY A 77 -7.61 -11.13 -8.71
N GLU A 78 -6.67 -10.42 -9.34
CA GLU A 78 -5.25 -10.76 -9.40
C GLU A 78 -4.42 -9.73 -8.63
N SER A 79 -3.31 -10.18 -8.05
CA SER A 79 -2.36 -9.25 -7.42
C SER A 79 -1.80 -8.28 -8.47
N VAL A 80 -1.61 -7.03 -8.06
CA VAL A 80 -0.96 -5.99 -8.87
C VAL A 80 0.40 -6.44 -9.42
N PHE A 81 1.14 -7.27 -8.69
CA PHE A 81 2.40 -7.85 -9.17
C PHE A 81 2.22 -8.75 -10.40
N VAL A 82 1.11 -9.50 -10.48
CA VAL A 82 0.77 -10.34 -11.64
C VAL A 82 0.38 -9.47 -12.83
N GLY A 83 -0.36 -8.39 -12.58
CA GLY A 83 -0.68 -7.36 -13.57
C GLY A 83 0.55 -6.67 -14.15
N PHE A 84 1.47 -6.25 -13.27
CA PHE A 84 2.75 -5.66 -13.66
C PHE A 84 3.66 -6.65 -14.40
N ALA A 85 3.72 -7.91 -13.97
CA ALA A 85 4.51 -8.94 -14.65
C ALA A 85 4.03 -9.20 -16.10
N ARG A 86 2.73 -9.03 -16.38
CA ARG A 86 2.18 -9.11 -17.75
C ARG A 86 2.45 -7.85 -18.58
N LYS A 87 2.34 -6.66 -17.97
CA LYS A 87 2.41 -5.38 -18.70
C LYS A 87 3.84 -4.86 -18.86
N VAL A 88 4.72 -5.15 -17.91
CA VAL A 88 6.10 -4.66 -17.87
C VAL A 88 7.02 -5.79 -17.43
N ARG A 89 7.49 -6.57 -18.40
CA ARG A 89 8.27 -7.81 -18.22
C ARG A 89 9.61 -7.63 -17.47
N TRP A 90 10.04 -6.39 -17.21
CA TRP A 90 11.33 -6.05 -16.57
C TRP A 90 11.21 -5.70 -15.08
N LEU A 91 10.03 -5.36 -14.57
CA LEU A 91 9.81 -5.01 -13.16
C LEU A 91 10.11 -6.14 -12.15
N PRO A 92 9.83 -7.43 -12.44
CA PRO A 92 10.14 -8.52 -11.50
C PRO A 92 11.64 -8.74 -11.26
N PHE A 93 12.53 -8.13 -12.06
CA PHE A 93 13.97 -8.26 -11.87
C PHE A 93 14.53 -7.22 -10.88
N TRP A 94 13.73 -6.20 -10.55
CA TRP A 94 14.13 -5.07 -9.71
C TRP A 94 13.48 -5.11 -8.31
N PHE A 95 12.58 -6.05 -8.09
CA PHE A 95 11.91 -6.35 -6.81
C PHE A 95 12.48 -7.65 -6.23
#